data_AF-A0A957BI65-F1
#
_entry.id   AF-A0A957BI65-F1
#
_cell.length_a   1.000
_cell.length_b   1.000
_cell.length_c   1.000
_cell.angle_alpha   90.00
_cell.angle_beta   90.00
_cell.angle_gamma   90.00
#
_symmetry.space_group_name_H-M   'P 1'
#
loop_
_entity.id
_entity.type
_entity.pdbx_description
1 polymer ?
#
loop_
_entity_poly.entity_id
_entity_poly.type
_entity_poly.pdbx_seq_one_letter_code
_entity_poly.pdbx_strand_id
1 'polypeptide(L)'
;MKRLPTPIFILLGLVIGVGLGLAIGWVFWPTEFTDANPTVLEDRYRRDYVQLIADGYALDNNLPLAQQRIGDLGEDGEAYLLQVLIEMILRQDDEAAIRRLTRLANDIGQYTPAMAPYLPATPEATP
;
A
#
# COMPACT_ATOMS: atom_id res chain seq x y z
N MET A 1 24.98 53.29 34.21
CA MET A 1 25.25 51.84 34.28
C MET A 1 23.93 51.12 34.51
N LYS A 2 23.26 50.64 33.44
CA LYS A 2 21.98 49.90 33.56
C LYS A 2 22.31 48.50 34.10
N ARG A 3 21.88 48.19 35.32
CA ARG A 3 22.04 46.84 35.88
C ARG A 3 21.08 45.93 35.14
N LEU A 4 21.61 44.98 34.36
CA LEU A 4 20.79 43.98 33.68
C LEU A 4 19.97 43.24 34.76
N PRO A 5 18.63 43.26 34.69
CA PRO A 5 17.81 42.61 35.69
C PRO A 5 18.08 41.10 35.66
N THR A 6 18.38 40.55 36.82
CA THR A 6 18.62 39.12 37.10
C THR A 6 17.71 38.13 36.36
N PRO A 7 16.40 38.38 36.13
CA PRO A 7 15.55 37.48 35.34
C PRO A 7 16.00 37.24 33.89
N ILE A 8 16.80 38.14 33.30
CA ILE A 8 17.34 37.95 31.94
C ILE A 8 18.28 36.75 31.89
N PHE A 9 19.05 36.50 32.95
CA PHE A 9 19.94 35.33 33.00
C PHE A 9 19.15 34.02 33.08
N ILE A 10 17.99 34.02 33.75
CA ILE A 10 17.10 32.86 33.83
C ILE A 10 16.45 32.59 32.46
N LEU A 11 15.94 33.64 31.80
CA LEU A 11 15.38 33.54 30.46
C LEU A 11 16.41 33.04 29.44
N LEU A 12 17.65 33.54 29.53
CA LEU A 12 18.73 33.11 28.65
C LEU A 12 19.06 31.62 28.86
N GLY A 13 19.15 31.16 30.11
CA GLY A 13 19.35 29.75 30.42
C GLY A 13 18.22 28.85 29.93
N LEU A 14 16.96 29.30 30.05
CA LEU A 14 15.79 28.59 29.54
C LEU A 14 15.83 28.44 28.02
N VAL A 15 16.09 29.53 27.30
CA VAL A 15 16.16 29.54 25.83
C VAL A 15 17.30 28.64 25.34
N ILE A 16 18.46 28.69 26.00
CA ILE A 16 19.59 27.82 25.67
C ILE A 16 19.27 26.35 25.95
N GLY A 17 18.66 26.04 27.10
CA GLY A 17 18.29 24.67 27.47
C GLY A 17 17.24 24.07 26.53
N VAL A 18 16.20 24.83 26.19
CA VAL A 18 15.17 24.41 25.24
C VAL A 18 15.75 24.26 23.83
N GLY A 19 16.58 25.22 23.39
CA GLY A 19 17.25 25.15 22.09
C GLY A 19 18.15 23.92 21.95
N LEU A 20 18.94 23.61 22.98
CA LEU A 20 19.79 22.42 23.03
C LEU A 20 18.96 21.14 23.11
N GLY A 21 17.91 21.10 23.92
CA GLY A 21 17.02 19.94 24.03
C GLY A 21 16.32 19.60 22.71
N LEU A 22 15.84 20.63 22.00
CA LEU A 22 15.27 20.49 20.66
C LEU A 22 16.31 20.08 19.61
N ALA A 23 17.48 20.70 19.63
CA ALA A 23 18.55 20.35 18.69
C ALA A 23 19.00 18.90 18.88
N ILE A 24 19.15 18.42 20.12
CA ILE A 24 19.49 17.03 20.41
C ILE A 24 18.35 16.10 20.01
N GLY A 25 17.10 16.44 20.37
CA GLY A 25 15.92 15.65 20.02
C GLY A 25 15.71 15.51 18.51
N TRP A 26 16.13 16.50 17.71
CA TRP A 26 15.97 16.49 16.25
C TRP A 26 17.16 15.89 15.50
N VAL A 27 18.39 16.02 16.02
CA VAL A 27 19.61 15.53 15.33
C VAL A 27 19.96 14.09 15.71
N PHE A 28 19.72 13.68 16.96
CA PHE A 28 20.04 12.32 17.44
C PHE A 28 18.87 11.34 17.32
N TRP A 29 17.65 11.84 17.17
CA TRP A 29 16.48 11.01 16.89
C TRP A 29 15.99 11.36 15.48
N PRO A 30 16.64 10.84 14.43
CA PRO A 30 15.99 10.89 13.13
C PRO A 30 14.70 10.08 13.30
N THR A 31 13.55 10.76 13.25
CA THR A 31 12.26 10.09 13.07
C THR A 31 12.24 9.60 11.62
N GLU A 32 13.16 8.72 11.28
CA GLU A 32 12.84 7.81 10.21
C GLU A 32 11.65 7.02 10.76
N PHE A 33 10.50 7.19 10.11
CA PHE A 33 9.51 6.14 10.03
C PHE A 33 10.14 4.99 9.22
N THR A 34 11.29 4.49 9.67
CA THR A 34 11.92 3.28 9.17
C THR A 34 11.04 2.17 9.71
N ASP A 35 10.38 1.52 8.77
CA ASP A 35 9.34 0.50 8.94
C ASP A 35 7.88 0.98 8.93
N ALA A 36 7.53 1.87 8.01
CA ALA A 36 6.37 1.56 7.14
C ALA A 36 6.78 0.44 6.17
N ASN A 37 7.18 -0.71 6.72
CA ASN A 37 7.66 -1.85 5.96
C ASN A 37 6.41 -2.53 5.38
N PRO A 38 6.20 -2.48 4.04
CA PRO A 38 5.07 -3.15 3.41
C PRO A 38 5.12 -4.67 3.57
N THR A 39 6.23 -5.22 4.07
CA THR A 39 6.38 -6.64 4.43
C THR A 39 5.75 -6.96 5.81
N VAL A 40 5.41 -5.95 6.63
CA VAL A 40 4.73 -6.10 7.94
C VAL A 40 3.26 -5.68 7.85
N LEU A 41 2.75 -5.44 6.63
CA LEU A 41 1.32 -5.39 6.41
C LEU A 41 0.75 -6.76 6.78
N GLU A 42 -0.06 -6.84 7.85
CA GLU A 42 -0.92 -7.99 8.11
C GLU A 42 -1.54 -8.47 6.79
N ASP A 43 -1.73 -9.79 6.63
CA ASP A 43 -2.36 -10.40 5.44
C ASP A 43 -3.60 -9.65 4.95
N ARG A 44 -4.31 -9.00 5.87
CA ARG A 44 -5.45 -8.15 5.58
C ARG A 44 -5.12 -6.97 4.66
N TYR A 45 -4.04 -6.23 4.90
CA TYR A 45 -3.70 -5.08 4.08
C TYR A 45 -3.12 -5.47 2.71
N ARG A 46 -2.41 -6.60 2.64
CA ARG A 46 -1.95 -7.15 1.34
C ARG A 46 -3.15 -7.49 0.46
N ARG A 47 -4.20 -8.05 1.05
CA ARG A 47 -5.48 -8.32 0.37
C ARG A 47 -6.15 -7.04 -0.11
N ASP A 48 -6.28 -6.05 0.77
CA ASP A 48 -6.90 -4.76 0.42
C ASP A 48 -6.10 -4.05 -0.70
N TYR A 49 -4.77 -4.16 -0.68
CA TYR A 49 -3.92 -3.61 -1.74
C TYR A 49 -4.11 -4.30 -3.09
N VAL A 50 -4.22 -5.64 -3.12
CA VAL A 50 -4.54 -6.40 -4.33
C VAL A 50 -5.89 -5.99 -4.92
N GLN A 51 -6.91 -5.80 -4.07
CA GLN A 51 -8.22 -5.31 -4.52
C GLN A 51 -8.10 -3.90 -5.13
N LEU A 52 -7.33 -3.01 -4.49
CA LEU A 52 -7.10 -1.65 -4.98
C LEU A 52 -6.37 -1.62 -6.33
N ILE A 53 -5.43 -2.54 -6.56
CA ILE A 53 -4.78 -2.72 -7.87
C ILE A 53 -5.82 -3.13 -8.93
N ALA A 54 -6.70 -4.08 -8.62
CA ALA A 54 -7.74 -4.53 -9.53
C ALA A 54 -8.78 -3.45 -9.83
N ASP A 55 -9.18 -2.66 -8.83
CA ASP A 55 -10.08 -1.52 -9.03
C ASP A 55 -9.43 -0.42 -9.88
N GLY A 56 -8.16 -0.08 -9.61
CA GLY A 56 -7.39 0.85 -10.44
C GLY A 56 -7.23 0.35 -11.87
N TYR A 57 -6.97 -0.94 -12.07
CA TYR A 57 -6.90 -1.56 -13.40
C TYR A 57 -8.26 -1.51 -14.12
N ALA A 58 -9.37 -1.75 -13.41
CA ALA A 58 -10.70 -1.66 -14.01
C ALA A 58 -11.04 -0.25 -14.51
N LEU A 59 -10.52 0.79 -13.87
CA LEU A 59 -10.71 2.19 -14.26
C LEU A 59 -9.76 2.61 -15.39
N ASP A 60 -8.46 2.37 -15.21
CA ASP A 60 -7.42 2.93 -16.10
C ASP A 60 -7.05 1.99 -17.25
N ASN A 61 -7.43 0.69 -17.17
CA ASN A 61 -7.05 -0.39 -18.09
C ASN A 61 -5.53 -0.49 -18.36
N ASN A 62 -4.71 0.02 -17.43
CA ASN A 62 -3.25 0.06 -17.55
C ASN A 62 -2.61 -1.22 -17.00
N LEU A 63 -2.48 -2.23 -17.87
CA LEU A 63 -1.93 -3.53 -17.51
C LEU A 63 -0.46 -3.47 -17.06
N PRO A 64 0.44 -2.72 -17.72
CA PRO A 64 1.83 -2.60 -17.28
C PRO A 64 1.95 -2.04 -15.85
N LEU A 65 1.13 -1.05 -15.50
CA LEU A 65 1.12 -0.47 -14.16
C LEU A 65 0.60 -1.46 -13.11
N ALA A 66 -0.42 -2.24 -13.45
CA ALA A 66 -0.96 -3.25 -12.56
C ALA A 66 0.05 -4.39 -12.32
N GLN A 67 0.74 -4.85 -13.37
CA GLN A 67 1.82 -5.84 -13.26
C GLN A 67 2.98 -5.35 -12.39
N GLN A 68 3.41 -4.10 -12.59
CA GLN A 68 4.44 -3.49 -11.75
C GLN A 68 4.02 -3.48 -10.28
N ARG A 69 2.81 -3.00 -9.97
CA ARG A 69 2.30 -2.95 -8.61
C ARG A 69 2.15 -4.34 -7.99
N ILE A 70 1.79 -5.35 -8.77
CA ILE A 70 1.76 -6.75 -8.29
C ILE A 70 3.18 -7.26 -8.00
N GLY A 71 4.15 -6.95 -8.87
CA GLY A 71 5.56 -7.27 -8.63
C GLY A 71 6.14 -6.57 -7.40
N ASP A 72 5.66 -5.37 -7.07
CA ASP A 72 6.05 -4.64 -5.86
C ASP A 72 5.59 -5.35 -4.56
N LEU A 73 4.63 -6.31 -4.61
CA LEU A 73 4.29 -7.16 -3.45
C LEU A 73 5.35 -8.23 -3.16
N GLY A 74 6.34 -8.40 -4.04
CA GLY A 74 7.40 -9.40 -3.95
C GLY A 74 7.25 -10.51 -4.99
N GLU A 75 8.19 -11.47 -4.95
CA GLU A 75 8.28 -12.57 -5.92
C GLU A 75 7.02 -13.44 -5.96
N ASP A 76 6.26 -13.50 -4.86
CA ASP A 76 5.02 -14.26 -4.74
C ASP A 76 3.75 -13.46 -5.08
N GLY A 77 3.87 -12.21 -5.57
CA GLY A 77 2.73 -11.31 -5.78
C GLY A 77 1.62 -11.90 -6.68
N GLU A 78 2.01 -12.59 -7.75
CA GLU A 78 1.06 -13.26 -8.66
C GLU A 78 0.39 -14.48 -8.02
N ALA A 79 1.13 -15.26 -7.22
CA ALA A 79 0.57 -16.38 -6.48
C ALA A 79 -0.38 -15.89 -5.38
N TYR A 80 -0.04 -14.78 -4.72
CA TYR A 80 -0.86 -14.14 -3.71
C TYR A 80 -2.16 -13.55 -4.31
N LEU A 81 -2.09 -12.95 -5.50
CA LEU A 81 -3.27 -12.51 -6.26
C LEU A 81 -4.27 -13.68 -6.46
N LEU A 82 -3.78 -14.84 -6.89
CA LEU A 82 -4.61 -16.03 -7.07
C LEU A 82 -5.19 -16.54 -5.75
N GLN A 83 -4.41 -16.53 -4.66
CA GLN A 83 -4.91 -16.93 -3.34
C GLN A 83 -6.06 -16.04 -2.87
N VAL A 84 -5.90 -14.70 -2.98
CA VAL A 84 -6.93 -13.73 -2.62
C VAL A 84 -8.19 -13.96 -3.44
N LEU A 85 -8.05 -14.15 -4.75
CA LEU A 85 -9.18 -14.39 -5.65
C LEU A 85 -9.94 -15.67 -5.29
N ILE A 86 -9.22 -16.79 -5.09
CA ILE A 86 -9.82 -18.07 -4.71
C ILE A 86 -10.54 -17.93 -3.37
N GLU A 87 -9.95 -17.26 -2.39
CA GLU A 87 -10.57 -17.03 -1.09
C GLU A 87 -11.86 -16.21 -1.19
N MET A 88 -11.89 -15.17 -2.03
CA MET A 88 -13.10 -14.38 -2.28
C MET A 88 -14.19 -15.20 -2.98
N ILE A 89 -13.81 -16.06 -3.94
CA ILE A 89 -14.75 -16.97 -4.60
C ILE A 89 -15.34 -17.97 -3.58
N LEU A 90 -14.50 -18.57 -2.73
CA LEU A 90 -14.93 -19.54 -1.73
C LEU A 90 -15.82 -18.92 -0.65
N ARG A 91 -15.57 -17.66 -0.28
CA ARG A 91 -16.40 -16.91 0.66
C ARG A 91 -17.66 -16.33 0.03
N GLN A 92 -17.76 -16.38 -1.30
CA GLN A 92 -18.84 -15.77 -2.08
C GLN A 92 -19.03 -14.30 -1.68
N ASP A 93 -17.91 -13.57 -1.67
CA ASP A 93 -17.82 -12.16 -1.28
C ASP A 93 -18.42 -11.25 -2.39
N ASP A 94 -17.96 -10.01 -2.52
CA ASP A 94 -18.40 -9.13 -3.59
C ASP A 94 -18.08 -9.69 -5.00
N GLU A 95 -19.13 -10.10 -5.71
CA GLU A 95 -19.08 -10.64 -7.07
C GLU A 95 -18.50 -9.63 -8.08
N ALA A 96 -18.72 -8.32 -7.88
CA ALA A 96 -18.14 -7.29 -8.73
C ALA A 96 -16.62 -7.20 -8.53
N ALA A 97 -16.16 -7.30 -7.28
CA ALA A 97 -14.74 -7.34 -6.96
C ALA A 97 -14.07 -8.63 -7.50
N ILE A 98 -14.74 -9.79 -7.38
CA ILE A 98 -14.29 -11.07 -7.96
C ILE A 98 -14.12 -10.93 -9.48
N ARG A 99 -15.06 -10.29 -10.19
CA ARG A 99 -14.97 -10.05 -11.64
C ARG A 99 -13.79 -9.16 -12.02
N ARG A 100 -13.54 -8.07 -11.27
CA ARG A 100 -12.39 -7.18 -11.54
C ARG A 100 -11.06 -7.88 -11.32
N LEU A 101 -10.93 -8.63 -10.23
CA LEU A 101 -9.75 -9.43 -9.93
C LEU A 101 -9.53 -10.55 -10.94
N THR A 102 -10.60 -11.21 -11.37
CA THR A 102 -10.57 -12.24 -12.40
C THR A 102 -10.09 -11.68 -13.73
N ARG A 103 -10.57 -10.49 -14.11
CA ARG A 103 -10.10 -9.79 -15.31
C ARG A 103 -8.61 -9.45 -15.21
N LEU A 104 -8.17 -8.87 -14.10
CA LEU A 104 -6.75 -8.58 -13.86
C LEU A 104 -5.89 -9.86 -13.96
N ALA A 105 -6.28 -10.94 -13.27
CA ALA A 105 -5.56 -12.20 -13.28
C ALA A 105 -5.47 -12.80 -14.68
N ASN A 106 -6.58 -12.81 -15.42
CA ASN A 106 -6.62 -13.26 -16.81
C ASN A 106 -5.67 -12.44 -17.71
N ASP A 107 -5.68 -11.11 -17.58
CA ASP A 107 -4.91 -10.22 -18.45
C ASP A 107 -3.40 -10.25 -18.10
N ILE A 108 -3.04 -10.62 -16.87
CA ILE A 108 -1.65 -10.93 -16.47
C ILE A 108 -1.22 -12.32 -16.97
N GLY A 109 -2.15 -13.17 -17.40
CA GLY A 109 -1.88 -14.54 -17.86
C GLY A 109 -2.00 -15.61 -16.77
N GLN A 110 -2.52 -15.24 -15.59
CA GLN A 110 -2.78 -16.15 -14.49
C GLN A 110 -4.20 -16.71 -14.60
N TYR A 111 -4.32 -17.96 -15.08
CA TYR A 111 -5.61 -18.65 -15.24
C TYR A 111 -5.81 -19.77 -14.20
N THR A 112 -7.02 -19.88 -13.65
CA THR A 112 -7.46 -20.98 -12.81
C THR A 112 -8.90 -21.38 -13.15
N PRO A 113 -9.26 -22.68 -13.11
CA PRO A 113 -10.62 -23.15 -13.45
C PRO A 113 -11.74 -22.50 -12.62
N ALA A 114 -11.44 -22.06 -11.39
CA ALA A 114 -12.41 -21.39 -10.52
C ALA A 114 -12.87 -20.02 -11.05
N MET A 115 -12.12 -19.41 -11.97
CA MET A 115 -12.47 -18.13 -12.60
C MET A 115 -13.43 -18.26 -13.77
N ALA A 116 -13.63 -19.47 -14.31
CA ALA A 116 -14.47 -19.70 -15.50
C ALA A 116 -15.84 -18.99 -15.48
N PRO A 117 -16.61 -18.97 -14.36
CA PRO A 117 -17.89 -18.25 -14.31
C PRO A 117 -17.78 -16.72 -14.19
N TYR A 118 -16.59 -16.19 -13.88
CA TYR A 118 -16.35 -14.77 -13.63
C TYR A 118 -15.52 -14.08 -14.72
N LEU A 119 -15.05 -14.83 -15.72
CA LEU A 119 -14.40 -14.24 -16.88
C LEU A 119 -15.40 -13.36 -17.63
N PRO A 120 -14.97 -12.19 -18.13
CA PRO A 120 -15.79 -11.46 -19.08
C PRO A 120 -16.12 -12.42 -20.23
N ALA A 121 -17.39 -12.47 -20.64
CA ALA A 121 -17.76 -13.15 -21.87
C ALA A 121 -16.81 -12.62 -22.95
N THR A 122 -15.97 -13.49 -23.51
CA THR A 122 -15.06 -13.17 -24.60
C THR A 122 -15.81 -12.25 -25.56
N PRO A 123 -15.35 -11.00 -25.82
CA PRO A 123 -15.86 -10.26 -26.95
C PRO A 123 -15.58 -11.16 -28.14
N GLU A 124 -16.64 -11.76 -28.69
CA GLU A 124 -16.57 -12.54 -29.90
C GLU A 124 -15.64 -11.79 -30.86
N ALA A 125 -14.64 -12.51 -31.39
CA ALA A 125 -14.00 -12.07 -32.61
C ALA A 125 -15.12 -11.78 -33.60
N THR A 126 -15.35 -10.48 -33.86
CA THR A 126 -16.33 -10.02 -34.82
C THR A 126 -16.05 -10.74 -36.15
N PRO A 127 -17.02 -11.46 -36.74
CA PRO A 127 -16.84 -12.10 -38.03
C PRO A 127 -16.64 -11.09 -39.17
#